data_AF-A0A1G9FTJ5-F1
#
_entry.id   AF-A0A1G9FTJ5-F1
#
_cell.length_a   1.000
_cell.length_b   1.000
_cell.length_c   1.000
_cell.angle_alpha   90.00
_cell.angle_beta   90.00
_cell.angle_gamma   90.00
#
_symmetry.space_group_name_H-M   'P 1'
#
loop_
_entity.id
_entity.type
_entity.pdbx_description
1 polymer ?
#
loop_
_entity_poly.entity_id
_entity_poly.type
_entity_poly.pdbx_seq_one_letter_code
_entity_poly.pdbx_strand_id
1 'polypeptide(L)'
;MDAFQYELTSETTINLKYEYGGEYFTFSLYRDDMGWVLHPFDGILLRNQTMCALVVQELFKHKPFQVMLAKEGILFTDIRSTVNLENVNTPIAARNERESPDNPADDLMEFVQQHSVEEVIDYECSLVGSRISFYREILQRMFMDNLGPSDPEFQKVQDIVRIYEHALDMLSSLNGPNLDAGRRGR
;
A
#
# COMPACT_ATOMS: atom_id res chain seq x y z
N MET A 1 -13.99 22.86 -20.76
CA MET A 1 -12.89 22.91 -19.78
C MET A 1 -12.46 21.48 -19.58
N ASP A 2 -11.16 21.19 -19.62
CA ASP A 2 -10.68 19.81 -19.58
C ASP A 2 -10.90 19.23 -18.18
N ALA A 3 -11.85 18.31 -18.07
CA ALA A 3 -12.27 17.62 -16.85
C ALA A 3 -11.18 16.73 -16.23
N PHE A 4 -10.02 16.63 -16.87
CA PHE A 4 -8.89 15.83 -16.42
C PHE A 4 -7.57 16.46 -16.85
N GLN A 5 -6.64 16.57 -15.91
CA GLN A 5 -5.30 17.10 -16.11
C GLN A 5 -4.30 16.17 -15.42
N TYR A 6 -3.09 16.06 -15.97
CA TYR A 6 -2.01 15.30 -15.36
C TYR A 6 -0.67 16.01 -15.56
N GLU A 7 0.26 15.76 -14.65
CA GLU A 7 1.62 16.29 -14.68
C GLU A 7 2.58 15.18 -14.23
N LEU A 8 3.59 14.88 -15.06
CA LEU A 8 4.68 14.00 -14.65
C LEU A 8 5.61 14.77 -13.71
N THR A 9 5.68 14.35 -12.46
CA THR A 9 6.59 14.94 -11.48
C THR A 9 7.92 14.19 -11.40
N SER A 10 7.94 12.91 -11.81
CA SER A 10 9.15 12.11 -11.95
C SER A 10 8.93 10.96 -12.95
N GLU A 11 9.97 10.17 -13.23
CA GLU A 11 9.85 8.95 -14.06
C GLU A 11 8.92 7.88 -13.43
N THR A 12 8.65 7.99 -12.12
CA THR A 12 7.85 7.02 -11.36
C THR A 12 6.67 7.67 -10.64
N THR A 13 6.31 8.91 -10.98
CA THR A 13 5.24 9.65 -10.29
C THR A 13 4.51 10.61 -11.24
N ILE A 14 3.19 10.51 -11.23
CA ILE A 14 2.28 11.31 -12.03
C ILE A 14 1.21 11.89 -11.10
N ASN A 15 1.11 13.21 -11.07
CA ASN A 15 0.02 13.89 -10.38
C ASN A 15 -1.18 14.01 -11.31
N LEU A 16 -2.37 13.74 -10.77
CA LEU A 16 -3.62 13.77 -11.50
C LEU A 16 -4.58 14.76 -10.85
N LYS A 17 -5.36 15.46 -11.68
CA LYS A 17 -6.47 16.30 -11.25
C LYS A 17 -7.71 15.95 -12.07
N TYR A 18 -8.77 15.55 -11.40
CA TYR A 18 -10.00 15.05 -12.01
C TYR A 18 -11.21 15.82 -11.49
N GLU A 19 -12.09 16.26 -12.39
CA GLU A 19 -13.35 16.90 -12.03
C GLU A 19 -14.44 15.85 -11.83
N TYR A 20 -15.04 15.81 -10.64
CA TYR A 20 -16.16 14.93 -10.33
C TYR A 20 -17.27 15.74 -9.66
N GLY A 21 -18.46 15.76 -10.27
CA GLY A 21 -19.63 16.48 -9.74
C GLY A 21 -19.45 18.00 -9.61
N GLY A 22 -18.53 18.61 -10.37
CA GLY A 22 -18.23 20.05 -10.34
C GLY A 22 -17.12 20.47 -9.38
N GLU A 23 -16.49 19.50 -8.68
CA GLU A 23 -15.34 19.73 -7.81
C GLU A 23 -14.10 19.00 -8.33
N TYR A 24 -12.92 19.56 -8.08
CA TYR A 24 -11.66 18.95 -8.49
C TYR A 24 -11.04 18.12 -7.37
N PHE A 25 -10.70 16.87 -7.70
CA PHE A 25 -9.99 15.95 -6.84
C PHE A 25 -8.58 15.71 -7.37
N THR A 26 -7.62 15.52 -6.46
CA THR A 26 -6.21 15.31 -6.79
C THR A 26 -5.74 13.93 -6.33
N PHE A 27 -4.94 13.29 -7.19
CA PHE A 27 -4.38 11.96 -6.95
C PHE A 27 -2.90 11.92 -7.30
N SER A 28 -2.16 11.05 -6.63
CA SER A 28 -0.83 10.59 -7.02
C SER A 28 -0.96 9.21 -7.65
N LEU A 29 -0.40 9.04 -8.84
CA LEU A 29 -0.12 7.73 -9.42
C LEU A 29 1.39 7.53 -9.37
N TYR A 30 1.87 6.67 -8.48
CA TYR A 30 3.30 6.43 -8.29
C TYR A 30 3.63 4.96 -8.39
N ARG A 31 4.87 4.64 -8.75
CA ARG A 31 5.34 3.26 -8.82
C ARG A 31 6.03 2.85 -7.52
N ASP A 32 5.68 1.69 -7.00
CA ASP A 32 6.38 0.99 -5.93
C ASP A 32 6.89 -0.38 -6.41
N ASP A 33 7.40 -1.20 -5.49
CA ASP A 33 7.98 -2.52 -5.79
C ASP A 33 6.93 -3.52 -6.31
N MET A 34 5.65 -3.26 -6.09
CA MET A 34 4.53 -4.16 -6.40
C MET A 34 3.66 -3.70 -7.57
N GLY A 35 3.90 -2.49 -8.10
CA GLY A 35 3.23 -1.98 -9.29
C GLY A 35 2.99 -0.47 -9.22
N TRP A 36 1.95 -0.02 -9.92
CA TRP A 36 1.51 1.37 -9.88
C TRP A 36 0.42 1.54 -8.82
N VAL A 37 0.55 2.56 -7.99
CA VAL A 37 -0.38 2.84 -6.90
C VAL A 37 -1.03 4.19 -7.12
N LEU A 38 -2.37 4.18 -7.16
CA LEU A 38 -3.21 5.36 -7.19
C LEU A 38 -3.63 5.71 -5.75
N HIS A 39 -3.23 6.90 -5.29
CA HIS A 39 -3.49 7.40 -3.95
C HIS A 39 -4.13 8.81 -4.00
N PRO A 40 -5.24 9.06 -3.30
CA PRO A 40 -5.83 10.40 -3.22
C PRO A 40 -4.97 11.33 -2.33
N PHE A 41 -4.73 12.56 -2.78
CA PHE A 41 -4.11 13.60 -1.93
C PHE A 41 -5.14 14.32 -1.05
N ASP A 42 -6.40 14.36 -1.49
CA ASP A 42 -7.42 15.18 -0.85
C ASP A 42 -7.85 14.58 0.50
N GLY A 43 -7.68 15.36 1.57
CA GLY A 43 -8.09 15.00 2.93
C GLY A 43 -9.59 14.69 3.05
N ILE A 44 -10.43 15.22 2.17
CA ILE A 44 -11.85 14.90 2.09
C ILE A 44 -12.06 13.45 1.64
N LEU A 45 -11.30 13.00 0.63
CA LEU A 45 -11.37 11.63 0.12
C LEU A 45 -10.74 10.62 1.10
N LEU A 46 -9.68 11.01 1.80
CA LEU A 46 -9.05 10.19 2.85
C LEU A 46 -9.99 9.96 4.04
N ARG A 47 -10.83 10.95 4.40
CA ARG A 47 -11.81 10.84 5.48
C ARG A 47 -13.13 10.18 5.04
N ASN A 48 -13.42 10.14 3.74
CA ASN A 48 -14.64 9.58 3.17
C ASN A 48 -14.30 8.55 2.08
N GLN A 49 -13.96 7.34 2.53
CA GLN A 49 -13.56 6.22 1.66
C GLN A 49 -14.64 5.88 0.61
N THR A 50 -15.92 5.97 0.96
CA THR A 50 -17.03 5.71 0.02
C THR A 50 -17.03 6.71 -1.15
N MET A 51 -16.84 8.00 -0.86
CA MET A 51 -16.69 9.02 -1.92
C MET A 51 -15.43 8.79 -2.74
N CYS A 52 -14.32 8.45 -2.10
CA CYS A 52 -13.09 8.18 -2.84
C CYS A 52 -13.25 7.02 -3.82
N ALA A 53 -13.93 5.95 -3.39
CA ALA A 53 -14.17 4.81 -4.26
C ALA A 53 -15.08 5.16 -5.45
N LEU A 54 -16.12 5.99 -5.26
CA LEU A 54 -16.95 6.53 -6.34
C LEU A 54 -16.12 7.31 -7.37
N VAL A 55 -15.34 8.28 -6.90
CA VAL A 55 -14.52 9.14 -7.75
C VAL A 55 -13.48 8.32 -8.52
N VAL A 56 -12.83 7.37 -7.85
CA VAL A 56 -11.81 6.50 -8.47
C VAL A 56 -12.44 5.56 -9.51
N GLN A 57 -13.59 4.94 -9.23
CA GLN A 57 -14.29 4.11 -10.21
C GLN A 57 -14.68 4.89 -11.47
N GLU A 58 -15.08 6.15 -11.32
CA GLU A 58 -15.39 7.00 -12.47
C GLU A 58 -14.13 7.40 -13.23
N LEU A 59 -13.05 7.73 -12.51
CA LEU A 59 -11.74 8.03 -13.11
C LEU A 59 -11.22 6.85 -13.95
N PHE A 60 -11.35 5.61 -13.47
CA PHE A 60 -10.95 4.41 -14.22
C PHE A 60 -11.76 4.21 -15.52
N LYS A 61 -13.00 4.73 -15.59
CA LYS A 61 -13.84 4.75 -16.80
C LYS A 61 -13.57 5.97 -17.68
N HIS A 62 -12.77 6.93 -17.23
CA HIS A 62 -12.52 8.19 -17.92
C HIS A 62 -11.52 8.00 -19.07
N LYS A 63 -11.95 8.27 -20.31
CA LYS A 63 -11.12 8.04 -21.52
C LYS A 63 -9.78 8.80 -21.49
N PRO A 64 -9.73 10.10 -21.14
CA PRO A 64 -8.45 10.81 -21.01
C PRO A 64 -7.45 10.16 -20.04
N PHE A 65 -7.93 9.55 -18.94
CA PHE A 65 -7.07 8.83 -18.01
C PHE A 65 -6.50 7.56 -18.65
N GLN A 66 -7.33 6.77 -19.32
CA GLN A 66 -6.89 5.57 -20.05
C GLN A 66 -5.87 5.90 -21.15
N VAL A 67 -6.07 7.01 -21.87
CA VAL A 67 -5.12 7.48 -22.89
C VAL A 67 -3.79 7.91 -22.26
N MET A 68 -3.83 8.55 -21.09
CA MET A 68 -2.62 8.91 -20.36
C MET A 68 -1.83 7.66 -19.95
N LEU A 69 -2.50 6.66 -19.36
CA LEU A 69 -1.85 5.39 -19.00
C LEU A 69 -1.17 4.73 -20.21
N ALA A 70 -1.85 4.69 -21.35
CA ALA A 70 -1.29 4.13 -22.58
C ALA A 70 -0.08 4.92 -23.11
N LYS A 71 -0.09 6.26 -22.97
CA LYS A 71 1.05 7.11 -23.36
C LYS A 71 2.28 6.87 -22.50
N GLU A 72 2.07 6.66 -21.20
CA GLU A 72 3.14 6.43 -20.23
C GLU A 72 3.54 4.94 -20.10
N GLY A 73 2.96 4.06 -20.92
CA GLY A 73 3.28 2.63 -20.91
C GLY A 73 2.82 1.90 -19.64
N ILE A 74 1.82 2.43 -18.95
CA ILE A 74 1.28 1.88 -17.71
C ILE A 74 0.12 0.94 -18.06
N LEU A 75 0.25 -0.34 -17.73
CA LEU A 75 -0.84 -1.29 -17.89
C LEU A 75 -1.92 -1.02 -16.84
N PHE A 76 -3.17 -1.02 -17.29
CA PHE A 76 -4.32 -0.80 -16.42
C PHE A 76 -4.43 -1.86 -15.31
N THR A 77 -4.02 -3.10 -15.61
CA THR A 77 -3.96 -4.22 -14.67
C THR A 77 -2.94 -4.05 -13.55
N ASP A 78 -1.95 -3.18 -13.76
CA ASP A 78 -0.84 -2.98 -12.82
C ASP A 78 -1.14 -1.85 -11.83
N ILE A 79 -2.31 -1.21 -11.96
CA ILE A 79 -2.74 -0.11 -11.11
C ILE A 79 -3.54 -0.65 -9.94
N ARG A 80 -3.00 -0.44 -8.75
CA ARG A 80 -3.64 -0.70 -7.47
C ARG A 80 -4.13 0.61 -6.88
N SER A 81 -5.33 0.63 -6.32
CA SER A 81 -5.83 1.78 -5.56
C SER A 81 -5.54 1.55 -4.09
N THR A 82 -5.06 2.58 -3.37
CA THR A 82 -4.96 2.50 -1.90
C THR A 82 -6.32 2.52 -1.20
N VAL A 83 -7.40 2.68 -1.96
CA VAL A 83 -8.79 2.69 -1.47
C VAL A 83 -9.50 1.45 -1.98
N ASN A 84 -10.15 0.72 -1.07
CA ASN A 84 -10.96 -0.45 -1.41
C ASN A 84 -12.17 -0.02 -2.26
N LEU A 85 -12.20 -0.46 -3.52
CA LEU A 85 -13.20 -0.06 -4.52
C LEU A 85 -14.44 -0.98 -4.55
N GLU A 86 -14.51 -2.01 -3.70
CA GLU A 86 -15.56 -3.03 -3.72
C GLU A 86 -16.87 -2.55 -3.07
N ASN A 87 -16.81 -1.50 -2.24
CA ASN A 87 -17.91 -1.10 -1.34
C ASN A 87 -18.96 -0.13 -1.92
N VAL A 88 -18.96 0.17 -3.22
CA VAL A 88 -19.74 1.30 -3.77
C VAL A 88 -21.10 0.90 -4.38
N ASN A 89 -21.29 -0.38 -4.73
CA ASN A 89 -22.54 -0.84 -5.36
C ASN A 89 -23.65 -1.22 -4.38
N THR A 90 -23.43 -1.11 -3.07
CA THR A 90 -24.46 -1.37 -2.05
C THR A 90 -25.17 -0.08 -1.63
N PRO A 91 -26.48 0.08 -1.90
CA PRO A 91 -27.22 1.26 -1.48
C PRO A 91 -27.26 1.38 0.05
N ILE A 92 -27.08 2.62 0.52
CA ILE A 92 -26.91 3.02 1.93
C ILE A 92 -28.09 2.61 2.86
N ALA A 93 -29.20 2.13 2.31
CA ALA A 93 -30.39 1.71 3.06
C ALA A 93 -30.45 0.21 3.41
N ALA A 94 -29.58 -0.65 2.88
CA ALA A 94 -29.60 -2.10 3.12
C ALA A 94 -28.59 -2.53 4.21
N ARG A 95 -28.40 -1.72 5.25
CA ARG A 95 -27.44 -2.01 6.32
C ARG A 95 -27.91 -3.06 7.34
N ASN A 96 -29.04 -3.72 7.06
CA ASN A 96 -29.56 -4.82 7.87
C ASN A 96 -29.85 -6.03 6.99
N GLU A 97 -29.27 -7.14 7.41
CA GLU A 97 -29.58 -8.53 7.06
C GLU A 97 -29.11 -9.02 5.69
N ARG A 98 -28.17 -9.98 5.79
CA ARG A 98 -27.74 -11.01 4.84
C ARG A 98 -26.36 -10.78 4.22
N GLU A 99 -25.41 -11.25 5.01
CA GLU A 99 -24.13 -11.80 4.62
C GLU A 99 -24.21 -12.67 3.35
N SER A 100 -23.24 -12.45 2.46
CA SER A 100 -22.50 -13.42 1.62
C SER A 100 -22.70 -13.34 0.08
N PRO A 101 -21.68 -13.71 -0.74
CA PRO A 101 -20.32 -13.12 -0.79
C PRO A 101 -19.68 -13.18 -2.21
N ASP A 102 -18.70 -12.32 -2.53
CA ASP A 102 -17.44 -12.86 -3.09
C ASP A 102 -16.58 -13.07 -1.86
N ASN A 103 -16.20 -14.32 -1.62
CA ASN A 103 -15.84 -14.78 -0.29
C ASN A 103 -14.40 -14.32 0.00
N PRO A 104 -14.14 -13.36 0.90
CA PRO A 104 -12.77 -13.14 1.40
C PRO A 104 -12.21 -14.41 2.08
N ALA A 105 -13.06 -15.39 2.39
CA ALA A 105 -12.63 -16.72 2.77
C ALA A 105 -12.14 -17.58 1.60
N ASP A 106 -12.51 -17.33 0.35
CA ASP A 106 -11.97 -18.01 -0.84
C ASP A 106 -10.59 -17.46 -1.20
N ASP A 107 -10.37 -16.14 -1.16
CA ASP A 107 -9.03 -15.55 -1.34
C ASP A 107 -8.10 -15.91 -0.16
N LEU A 108 -8.62 -15.92 1.07
CA LEU A 108 -7.88 -16.39 2.24
C LEU A 108 -7.69 -17.92 2.21
N MET A 109 -8.64 -18.71 1.71
CA MET A 109 -8.45 -20.14 1.50
C MET A 109 -7.42 -20.40 0.41
N GLU A 110 -7.43 -19.63 -0.68
CA GLU A 110 -6.46 -19.74 -1.76
C GLU A 110 -5.07 -19.38 -1.25
N PHE A 111 -4.92 -18.30 -0.50
CA PHE A 111 -3.67 -17.91 0.16
C PHE A 111 -3.19 -18.98 1.17
N VAL A 112 -4.09 -19.50 2.02
CA VAL A 112 -3.78 -20.58 2.97
C VAL A 112 -3.45 -21.90 2.27
N GLN A 113 -4.02 -22.16 1.09
CA GLN A 113 -3.76 -23.35 0.29
C GLN A 113 -2.46 -23.24 -0.51
N GLN A 114 -2.07 -22.02 -0.91
CA GLN A 114 -0.92 -21.77 -1.76
C GLN A 114 0.36 -21.49 -0.99
N HIS A 115 0.28 -21.09 0.29
CA HIS A 115 1.44 -20.71 1.08
C HIS A 115 1.53 -21.51 2.36
N SER A 116 2.72 -22.01 2.66
CA SER A 116 2.99 -22.59 3.97
C SER A 116 3.03 -21.48 5.03
N VAL A 117 2.80 -21.82 6.29
CA VAL A 117 2.89 -20.85 7.39
C VAL A 117 4.30 -20.26 7.46
N GLU A 118 5.31 -21.08 7.16
CA GLU A 118 6.72 -20.66 7.09
C GLU A 118 6.96 -19.63 5.98
N GLU A 119 6.36 -19.82 4.80
CA GLU A 119 6.43 -18.86 3.69
C GLU A 119 5.74 -17.54 4.02
N VAL A 120 4.61 -17.59 4.73
CA VAL A 120 3.92 -16.38 5.23
C VAL A 120 4.79 -15.64 6.25
N ILE A 121 5.44 -16.37 7.16
CA ILE A 121 6.35 -15.77 8.15
C ILE A 121 7.58 -15.16 7.47
N ASP A 122 8.16 -15.83 6.48
CA ASP A 122 9.30 -15.32 5.72
C ASP A 122 8.94 -14.06 4.93
N TYR A 123 7.74 -14.03 4.34
CA TYR A 123 7.21 -12.85 3.66
C TYR A 123 7.06 -11.66 4.62
N GLU A 124 6.45 -11.87 5.80
CA GLU A 124 6.32 -10.83 6.82
C GLU A 124 7.68 -10.36 7.35
N CYS A 125 8.63 -11.27 7.56
CA CYS A 125 10.00 -10.92 7.96
C CYS A 125 10.68 -10.02 6.91
N SER A 126 10.47 -10.28 5.62
CA SER A 126 11.01 -9.47 4.52
C SER A 126 10.41 -8.06 4.48
N LEU A 127 9.10 -7.93 4.69
CA LEU A 127 8.40 -6.64 4.77
C LEU A 127 8.91 -5.81 5.97
N VAL A 128 9.03 -6.43 7.14
CA VAL A 128 9.54 -5.75 8.34
C VAL A 128 11.01 -5.34 8.15
N GLY A 129 11.85 -6.20 7.56
CA GLY A 129 13.24 -5.88 7.23
C GLY A 129 13.38 -4.69 6.27
N SER A 130 12.50 -4.60 5.28
CA SER A 130 12.44 -3.46 4.35
C SER A 130 12.06 -2.16 5.06
N ARG A 131 11.11 -2.22 6.01
CA ARG A 131 10.75 -1.06 6.85
C ARG A 131 11.89 -0.61 7.75
N ILE A 132 12.62 -1.53 8.38
CA ILE A 132 13.82 -1.21 9.18
C ILE A 132 14.84 -0.45 8.33
N SER A 133 15.12 -0.94 7.12
CA SER A 133 16.08 -0.32 6.20
C SER A 133 15.67 1.12 5.84
N PHE A 134 14.39 1.31 5.48
CA PHE A 134 13.83 2.63 5.19
C PHE A 134 14.00 3.64 6.36
N TYR A 135 13.65 3.24 7.58
CA TYR A 135 13.79 4.14 8.74
C TYR A 135 15.25 4.38 9.14
N ARG A 136 16.15 3.43 8.90
CA ARG A 136 17.60 3.64 9.06
C ARG A 136 18.14 4.68 8.06
N GLU A 137 17.65 4.68 6.82
CA GLU A 137 18.00 5.74 5.86
C GLU A 137 17.50 7.11 6.31
N ILE A 138 16.30 7.18 6.90
CA ILE A 138 15.79 8.43 7.50
C ILE A 138 16.73 8.90 8.62
N LEU A 139 17.13 8.01 9.54
CA LEU A 139 18.08 8.36 10.61
C LEU A 139 19.43 8.84 10.04
N GLN A 140 19.93 8.21 8.98
CA GLN A 140 21.17 8.62 8.33
C GLN A 140 21.05 10.04 7.76
N ARG A 141 19.94 10.36 7.08
CA ARG A 141 19.69 11.72 6.55
C ARG A 141 19.55 12.74 7.68
N MET A 142 18.80 12.42 8.74
CA MET A 142 18.67 13.28 9.92
C MET A 142 20.04 13.60 10.54
N PHE A 143 20.91 12.59 10.66
CA PHE A 143 22.26 12.78 11.18
C PHE A 143 23.10 13.69 10.28
N MET A 144 22.98 13.57 8.96
CA MET A 144 23.63 14.48 8.00
C MET A 144 23.12 15.92 8.13
N ASP A 145 21.87 16.10 8.53
CA ASP A 145 21.23 17.39 8.78
C ASP A 145 21.48 17.95 10.20
N ASN A 146 22.45 17.37 10.94
CA ASN A 146 22.80 17.70 12.33
C ASN A 146 21.69 17.42 13.37
N LEU A 147 20.69 16.62 13.02
CA LEU A 147 19.71 16.07 13.96
C LEU A 147 20.25 14.73 14.47
N GLY A 148 20.96 14.76 15.60
CA GLY A 148 21.59 13.60 16.21
C GLY A 148 20.75 12.94 17.32
N PRO A 149 21.31 11.97 18.06
CA PRO A 149 20.60 11.22 19.11
C PRO A 149 20.00 12.03 20.27
N SER A 150 20.42 13.30 20.43
CA SER A 150 19.85 14.22 21.42
C SER A 150 18.58 14.91 20.94
N ASP A 151 18.27 14.82 19.65
CA ASP A 151 17.07 15.40 19.05
C ASP A 151 15.84 14.50 19.31
N PRO A 152 14.70 15.06 19.75
CA PRO A 152 13.52 14.28 20.06
C PRO A 152 12.86 13.62 18.82
N GLU A 153 12.98 14.21 17.63
CA GLU A 153 12.47 13.59 16.41
C GLU A 153 13.37 12.43 15.99
N PHE A 154 14.69 12.57 16.15
CA PHE A 154 15.63 11.46 15.91
C PHE A 154 15.33 10.27 16.82
N GLN A 155 15.04 10.53 18.11
CA GLN A 155 14.67 9.49 19.07
C GLN A 155 13.39 8.76 18.68
N LYS A 156 12.35 9.47 18.19
CA LYS A 156 11.11 8.83 17.71
C LYS A 156 11.37 7.88 16.55
N VAL A 157 12.17 8.30 15.56
CA VAL A 157 12.51 7.44 14.41
C VAL A 157 13.36 6.25 14.87
N GLN A 158 14.26 6.46 15.82
CA GLN A 158 15.06 5.40 16.42
C GLN A 158 14.18 4.38 17.17
N ASP A 159 13.16 4.83 17.89
CA ASP A 159 12.22 3.95 18.57
C ASP A 159 11.35 3.17 17.57
N ILE A 160 10.97 3.76 16.44
CA ILE A 160 10.31 3.03 15.34
C ILE A 160 11.21 1.90 14.83
N VAL A 161 12.49 2.16 14.58
CA VAL A 161 13.46 1.13 14.17
C VAL A 161 13.53 0.01 15.21
N ARG A 162 13.62 0.34 16.50
CA ARG A 162 13.66 -0.66 17.59
C ARG A 162 12.40 -1.52 17.65
N ILE A 163 11.22 -0.92 17.46
CA ILE A 163 9.95 -1.65 17.44
C ILE A 163 9.95 -2.65 16.30
N TYR A 164 10.36 -2.25 15.10
CA TYR A 164 10.43 -3.17 13.95
C TYR A 164 11.51 -4.23 14.11
N GLU A 165 12.68 -3.91 14.67
CA GLU A 165 13.73 -4.90 14.98
C GLU A 165 13.22 -5.95 15.97
N HIS A 166 12.52 -5.52 17.03
CA HIS A 166 11.91 -6.42 17.98
C HIS A 166 10.79 -7.27 17.34
N ALA A 167 9.97 -6.67 16.47
CA ALA A 167 8.95 -7.40 15.73
C ALA A 167 9.56 -8.45 14.80
N LEU A 168 10.64 -8.12 14.09
CA LEU A 168 11.36 -9.04 13.21
C LEU A 168 11.95 -10.22 13.99
N ASP A 169 12.57 -9.96 15.14
CA ASP A 169 13.13 -11.01 15.99
C ASP A 169 12.01 -11.98 16.45
N MET A 170 10.88 -11.44 16.94
CA MET A 170 9.73 -12.26 17.31
C MET A 170 9.17 -13.06 16.13
N LEU A 171 8.98 -12.44 14.96
CA LEU A 171 8.44 -13.12 13.77
C LEU A 171 9.37 -14.23 13.28
N SER A 172 10.67 -13.96 13.17
CA SER A 172 11.66 -14.94 12.71
C SER A 172 11.78 -16.13 13.65
N SER A 173 11.55 -15.93 14.96
CA SER A 173 11.54 -17.01 15.94
C SER A 173 10.38 -18.00 15.77
N LEU A 174 9.31 -17.61 15.08
CA LEU A 174 8.13 -18.47 14.83
C LEU A 174 8.42 -19.59 13.81
N ASN A 175 9.41 -19.41 12.93
CA ASN A 175 9.86 -20.46 11.99
C ASN A 175 10.67 -21.59 12.64
N GLY A 176 10.86 -21.52 13.97
CA GLY A 176 11.49 -22.56 14.79
C GLY A 176 12.98 -22.76 14.51
N PRO A 177 13.71 -23.44 15.41
CA PRO A 177 15.04 -23.92 15.10
C PRO A 177 14.94 -25.02 14.04
N ASN A 178 15.72 -24.90 12.97
CA ASN A 178 15.84 -25.90 11.92
C ASN A 178 16.23 -27.28 12.51
N LEU A 179 15.25 -28.14 12.77
CA LEU A 179 15.44 -29.46 13.40
C LEU A 179 16.15 -30.47 12.49
N ASP A 180 16.50 -30.10 11.25
CA ASP A 180 17.32 -30.93 10.35
C ASP A 180 18.84 -30.84 10.64
N ALA A 181 19.26 -29.98 11.57
CA ALA A 181 20.64 -29.99 12.09
C ALA A 181 20.94 -31.16 13.05
N GLY A 182 19.99 -32.09 13.26
CA GLY A 182 20.06 -33.16 14.28
C GLY A 182 20.35 -34.58 13.78
N ARG A 183 20.80 -34.79 12.54
CA ARG A 183 21.01 -36.16 12.01
C ARG A 183 22.30 -36.41 11.23
N ARG A 184 23.45 -35.92 11.71
CA ARG A 184 24.75 -36.55 11.42
C ARG A 184 25.65 -36.53 12.66
N GLY A 185 25.68 -37.65 13.37
CA GLY A 185 26.53 -37.87 14.53
C GLY A 185 26.13 -39.16 15.26
N ARG A 186 26.23 -40.28 14.55
CA ARG A 186 26.45 -41.59 15.17
C ARG A 186 27.95 -41.81 15.23
#